data_AF-A0A934AHU8-F1
#
_entry.id   AF-A0A934AHU8-F1
#
_cell.length_a   1.000
_cell.length_b   1.000
_cell.length_c   1.000
_cell.angle_alpha   90.00
_cell.angle_beta   90.00
_cell.angle_gamma   90.00
#
_symmetry.space_group_name_H-M   'P 1'
#
loop_
_entity.id
_entity.type
_entity.pdbx_description
1 polymer ?
#
loop_
_entity_poly.entity_id
_entity_poly.type
_entity_poly.pdbx_seq_one_letter_code
_entity_poly.pdbx_strand_id
1 'polypeptide(L)'
;MGRYEPRLFDEILAWLEVNGHWLDAPRLRTILRKQDDSSARVVGGTLQYILSRGDKRKWQNLARFCGSLFKRQPDADPLEPLFKEKSGDSHPLALPANLDPSFAAFYINRPKIRIQKEGKAVSVNARANLRFLLRSLFGAGAKSEAILYLLTHEGGRPREIADDVGMFWLSVHQALLDLSRSGLVLTRSKGKKVEYWLSQPKWWDFLASANYESSKPPKWINWLAIYSALSTAWKTVDELALRPHSDYMTSSKLQDSLEIVGHEFARAGYDTSRMPRPGLPPDVHQKMALRFLGEIIGVESV
;
A
#
# COMPACT_ATOMS: atom_id res chain seq x y z
N MET A 1 0.91 11.04 -3.11
CA MET A 1 -0.38 10.96 -3.83
C MET A 1 -1.56 11.57 -3.06
N GLY A 2 -2.00 11.03 -1.91
CA GLY A 2 -3.20 11.56 -1.21
C GLY A 2 -3.14 13.03 -0.74
N ARG A 3 -1.94 13.64 -0.73
CA ARG A 3 -1.73 15.05 -0.39
C ARG A 3 -2.11 16.03 -1.52
N TYR A 4 -2.32 15.55 -2.75
CA TYR A 4 -2.62 16.40 -3.90
C TYR A 4 -4.13 16.52 -4.20
N GLU A 5 -4.96 15.76 -3.49
CA GLU A 5 -6.41 15.84 -3.61
C GLU A 5 -7.02 15.77 -2.19
N PRO A 6 -7.44 16.92 -1.62
CA PRO A 6 -8.00 16.98 -0.27
C PRO A 6 -9.30 16.19 -0.05
N ARG A 7 -10.20 16.16 -1.04
CA ARG A 7 -11.46 15.41 -0.98
C ARG A 7 -11.19 13.91 -0.94
N LEU A 8 -10.26 13.40 -1.76
CA LEU A 8 -9.85 12.01 -1.74
C LEU A 8 -9.27 11.64 -0.37
N PHE A 9 -8.45 12.52 0.21
CA PHE A 9 -7.90 12.29 1.55
C PHE A 9 -9.01 12.19 2.60
N ASP A 10 -9.99 13.09 2.57
CA ASP A 10 -11.11 13.08 3.51
C ASP A 10 -12.04 11.87 3.30
N GLU A 11 -12.24 11.41 2.05
CA GLU A 11 -12.95 10.16 1.75
C GLU A 11 -12.20 8.93 2.28
N ILE A 12 -10.86 8.92 2.24
CA ILE A 12 -10.05 7.87 2.88
C ILE A 12 -10.29 7.86 4.39
N LEU A 13 -10.34 9.02 5.04
CA LEU A 13 -10.61 9.12 6.47
C LEU A 13 -12.03 8.62 6.80
N ALA A 14 -13.03 9.04 6.04
CA ALA A 14 -14.41 8.58 6.20
C ALA A 14 -14.54 7.06 6.02
N TRP A 15 -13.83 6.50 5.02
CA TRP A 15 -13.79 5.06 4.83
C TRP A 15 -13.13 4.33 6.01
N LEU A 16 -12.04 4.88 6.56
CA LEU A 16 -11.32 4.30 7.70
C LEU A 16 -12.13 4.31 9.00
N GLU A 17 -12.98 5.32 9.21
CA GLU A 17 -13.88 5.35 10.37
C GLU A 17 -14.81 4.14 10.41
N VAL A 18 -15.36 3.75 9.25
CA VAL A 18 -16.31 2.64 9.14
C VAL A 18 -15.60 1.29 9.00
N ASN A 19 -14.53 1.24 8.20
CA ASN A 19 -13.92 -0.02 7.75
C ASN A 19 -12.55 -0.31 8.38
N GLY A 20 -12.05 0.55 9.28
CA GLY A 20 -10.72 0.40 9.88
C GLY A 20 -10.52 -0.94 10.61
N HIS A 21 -11.59 -1.54 11.14
CA HIS A 21 -11.52 -2.86 11.79
C HIS A 21 -10.99 -3.95 10.83
N TRP A 22 -11.20 -3.83 9.52
CA TRP A 22 -10.68 -4.76 8.52
C TRP A 22 -9.17 -4.70 8.33
N LEU A 23 -8.50 -3.60 8.67
CA LEU A 23 -7.07 -3.43 8.42
C LEU A 23 -6.21 -4.15 9.46
N ASP A 24 -5.08 -4.71 9.05
CA ASP A 24 -4.15 -5.38 9.96
C ASP A 24 -3.07 -4.39 10.45
N ALA A 25 -3.08 -4.06 11.75
CA ALA A 25 -2.14 -3.10 12.32
C ALA A 25 -0.67 -3.58 12.29
N PRO A 26 -0.35 -4.86 12.58
CA PRO A 26 1.00 -5.40 12.41
C PRO A 26 1.54 -5.31 10.97
N ARG A 27 0.69 -5.58 9.97
CA ARG A 27 1.02 -5.40 8.54
C ARG A 27 1.31 -3.95 8.22
N LEU A 28 0.44 -3.03 8.66
CA LEU A 28 0.66 -1.60 8.45
C LEU A 28 1.97 -1.12 9.10
N ARG A 29 2.30 -1.63 10.30
CA ARG A 29 3.61 -1.37 10.94
C ARG A 29 4.78 -1.83 10.07
N THR A 30 4.67 -3.01 9.46
CA THR A 30 5.71 -3.57 8.60
C THR A 30 5.91 -2.72 7.35
N ILE A 31 4.82 -2.23 6.75
CA ILE A 31 4.86 -1.31 5.61
C ILE A 31 5.52 0.01 6.00
N LEU A 32 5.11 0.61 7.13
CA LEU A 32 5.59 1.90 7.61
C LEU A 32 7.09 1.93 7.93
N ARG A 33 7.68 0.81 8.35
CA ARG A 33 9.14 0.73 8.61
C ARG A 33 10.01 1.06 7.39
N LYS A 34 9.46 0.93 6.18
CA LYS A 34 10.17 1.21 4.92
C LYS A 34 9.85 2.61 4.36
N GLN A 35 9.00 3.38 5.04
CA GLN A 35 8.56 4.68 4.58
C GLN A 35 9.39 5.79 5.23
N ASP A 36 9.41 6.94 4.57
CA ASP A 36 10.06 8.16 5.01
C ASP A 36 9.25 8.90 6.10
N ASP A 37 9.91 9.83 6.78
CA ASP A 37 9.35 10.61 7.90
C ASP A 37 8.07 11.36 7.50
N SER A 38 7.97 11.86 6.26
CA SER A 38 6.76 12.54 5.76
C SER A 38 5.56 11.60 5.73
N SER A 39 5.75 10.42 5.14
CA SER A 39 4.73 9.37 5.10
C SER A 39 4.33 8.90 6.50
N ALA A 40 5.31 8.73 7.40
CA ALA A 40 5.06 8.33 8.79
C ALA A 40 4.24 9.37 9.56
N ARG A 41 4.51 10.68 9.37
CA ARG A 41 3.75 11.78 9.99
C ARG A 41 2.31 11.83 9.48
N VAL A 42 2.10 11.71 8.17
CA VAL A 42 0.73 11.71 7.59
C VAL A 42 -0.08 10.54 8.12
N VAL A 43 0.48 9.32 8.13
CA VAL A 43 -0.20 8.16 8.68
C VAL A 43 -0.43 8.30 10.18
N GLY A 44 0.53 8.87 10.91
CA GLY A 44 0.40 9.18 12.33
C GLY A 44 -0.79 10.10 12.62
N GLY A 45 -0.91 11.21 11.89
CA GLY A 45 -2.04 12.15 11.99
C GLY A 45 -3.39 11.47 11.68
N THR A 46 -3.43 10.63 10.64
CA THR A 46 -4.61 9.81 10.31
C THR A 46 -4.98 8.84 11.42
N LEU A 47 -3.99 8.14 12.02
CA LEU A 47 -4.25 7.22 13.13
C LEU A 47 -4.71 7.96 14.38
N GLN A 48 -4.15 9.14 14.66
CA GLN A 48 -4.57 9.99 15.77
C GLN A 48 -6.01 10.48 15.59
N TYR A 49 -6.39 10.80 14.35
CA TYR A 49 -7.76 11.15 13.99
C TYR A 49 -8.72 9.98 14.28
N ILE A 50 -8.40 8.78 13.78
CA ILE A 50 -9.21 7.58 14.01
C ILE A 50 -9.29 7.23 15.50
N LEU A 51 -8.20 7.39 16.27
CA LEU A 51 -8.17 7.16 17.72
C LEU A 51 -9.14 8.05 18.50
N SER A 52 -9.38 9.28 18.02
CA SER A 52 -10.31 10.20 18.65
C SER A 52 -11.78 9.79 18.46
N ARG A 53 -12.06 8.89 17.50
CA ARG A 53 -13.42 8.55 17.04
C ARG A 53 -13.76 7.05 17.07
N GLY A 54 -12.78 6.15 17.22
CA GLY A 54 -12.95 4.72 17.09
C GLY A 54 -12.24 3.87 18.16
N ASP A 55 -11.92 2.62 17.81
CA ASP A 55 -11.28 1.66 18.71
C ASP A 55 -9.85 2.08 19.07
N LYS A 56 -9.71 2.64 20.29
CA LYS A 56 -8.45 3.11 20.85
C LYS A 56 -7.40 2.01 20.99
N ARG A 57 -7.81 0.77 21.31
CA ARG A 57 -6.86 -0.29 21.66
C ARG A 57 -6.06 -0.75 20.45
N LYS A 58 -6.71 -0.85 19.30
CA LYS A 58 -6.08 -1.32 18.05
C LYS A 58 -4.99 -0.38 17.54
N TRP A 59 -5.27 0.93 17.53
CA TRP A 59 -4.45 1.90 16.80
C TRP A 59 -3.40 2.62 17.65
N GLN A 60 -3.54 2.61 18.98
CA GLN A 60 -2.71 3.43 19.86
C GLN A 60 -1.21 3.08 19.75
N ASN A 61 -0.88 1.80 19.72
CA ASN A 61 0.51 1.37 19.59
C ASN A 61 1.11 1.73 18.23
N LEU A 62 0.28 1.75 17.17
CA LEU A 62 0.73 2.12 15.84
C LEU A 62 0.93 3.63 15.70
N ALA A 63 0.02 4.44 16.26
CA ALA A 63 0.18 5.90 16.30
C ALA A 63 1.45 6.31 17.07
N ARG A 64 1.71 5.68 18.24
CA ARG A 64 2.97 5.87 18.97
C ARG A 64 4.20 5.47 18.15
N PHE A 65 4.11 4.36 17.43
CA PHE A 65 5.17 3.91 16.55
C PHE A 65 5.46 4.94 15.44
N CYS A 66 4.44 5.50 14.79
CA CYS A 66 4.61 6.61 13.85
C CYS A 66 5.31 7.81 14.52
N GLY A 67 4.92 8.14 15.76
CA GLY A 67 5.56 9.16 16.59
C GLY A 67 7.05 8.94 16.83
N SER A 68 7.49 7.69 16.90
CA SER A 68 8.89 7.32 17.10
C SER A 68 9.72 7.27 15.81
N LEU A 69 9.08 7.27 14.64
CA LEU A 69 9.77 7.14 13.36
C LEU A 69 10.40 8.45 12.88
N PHE A 70 9.83 9.60 13.23
CA PHE A 70 10.41 10.89 12.84
C PHE A 70 11.25 11.48 13.97
N LYS A 71 12.38 12.09 13.61
CA LYS A 71 13.26 12.78 14.57
C LYS A 71 12.57 14.08 15.00
N ARG A 72 12.26 14.21 16.29
CA ARG A 72 11.83 15.49 16.87
C ARG A 72 13.00 16.49 16.78
N GLN A 73 12.82 17.63 16.11
CA GLN A 73 13.49 18.86 16.52
C GLN A 73 12.54 19.66 17.44
N PRO A 74 13.04 20.60 18.26
CA PRO A 74 12.23 21.32 19.26
C PRO A 74 11.07 22.10 18.63
N ASP A 75 10.19 22.67 19.47
CA ASP A 75 8.95 23.43 19.18
C ASP A 75 9.01 24.53 18.08
N ALA A 76 10.16 24.72 17.43
CA ALA A 76 10.41 25.63 16.33
C ALA A 76 10.17 25.03 14.92
N ASP A 77 9.94 23.72 14.78
CA ASP A 77 9.64 23.13 13.47
C ASP A 77 8.29 23.65 12.95
N PRO A 78 8.26 24.37 11.81
CA PRO A 78 7.01 24.90 11.28
C PRO A 78 6.09 23.76 10.86
N LEU A 79 4.79 23.92 11.13
CA LEU A 79 3.79 22.94 10.69
C LEU A 79 3.80 22.85 9.17
N GLU A 80 3.99 21.64 8.64
CA GLU A 80 4.01 21.41 7.21
C GLU A 80 2.57 21.33 6.66
N PRO A 81 2.20 22.11 5.64
CA PRO A 81 0.91 21.99 4.96
C PRO A 81 0.64 20.54 4.50
N LEU A 82 -0.48 19.94 4.92
CA LEU A 82 -0.84 18.58 4.49
C LEU A 82 -1.02 18.52 2.98
N PHE A 83 -1.70 19.52 2.42
CA PHE A 83 -2.10 19.51 1.02
C PHE A 83 -1.16 20.33 0.14
N LYS A 84 -0.96 19.83 -1.08
CA LYS A 84 -0.16 20.46 -2.12
C LYS A 84 -0.99 20.63 -3.38
N GLU A 85 -0.76 21.72 -4.10
CA GLU A 85 -1.31 21.93 -5.43
C GLU A 85 -0.60 21.05 -6.47
N LYS A 86 -1.19 20.95 -7.67
CA LYS A 86 -0.60 20.18 -8.78
C LYS A 86 0.75 20.72 -9.23
N SER A 87 1.00 22.02 -9.03
CA SER A 87 2.30 22.66 -9.28
C SER A 87 3.39 22.23 -8.29
N GLY A 88 3.00 21.59 -7.18
CA GLY A 88 3.90 21.26 -6.06
C GLY A 88 3.87 22.29 -4.94
N ASP A 89 3.22 23.44 -5.16
CA ASP A 89 3.07 24.49 -4.15
C ASP A 89 2.24 24.03 -2.97
N SER A 90 2.51 24.57 -1.79
CA SER A 90 1.77 24.22 -0.59
C SER A 90 0.45 24.99 -0.48
N HIS A 91 -0.59 24.33 0.00
CA HIS A 91 -1.84 25.02 0.36
C HIS A 91 -1.60 26.05 1.49
N PRO A 92 -2.43 27.11 1.56
CA PRO A 92 -2.40 28.04 2.67
C PRO A 92 -2.57 27.34 4.03
N LEU A 93 -1.77 27.76 5.01
CA LEU A 93 -1.85 27.25 6.36
C LEU A 93 -3.20 27.58 7.00
N ALA A 94 -3.79 26.59 7.68
CA ALA A 94 -4.96 26.80 8.52
C ALA A 94 -4.59 27.67 9.73
N LEU A 95 -5.46 28.64 10.02
CA LEU A 95 -5.37 29.47 11.22
C LEU A 95 -5.52 28.62 12.50
N PRO A 96 -4.91 29.01 13.64
CA PRO A 96 -4.93 28.23 14.87
C PRO A 96 -6.34 27.78 15.33
N ALA A 97 -7.35 28.63 15.17
CA ALA A 97 -8.74 28.33 15.54
C ALA A 97 -9.35 27.14 14.75
N ASN A 98 -8.88 26.92 13.52
CA ASN A 98 -9.37 25.90 12.60
C ASN A 98 -8.35 24.77 12.35
N LEU A 99 -7.26 24.71 13.11
CA LEU A 99 -6.25 23.67 12.99
C LEU A 99 -6.78 22.33 13.54
N ASP A 100 -6.52 21.22 12.84
CA ASP A 100 -6.86 19.88 13.32
C ASP A 100 -5.81 19.38 14.34
N PRO A 101 -6.18 19.11 15.61
CA PRO A 101 -5.23 18.70 16.63
C PRO A 101 -4.60 17.33 16.37
N SER A 102 -5.28 16.45 15.62
CA SER A 102 -4.79 15.10 15.34
C SER A 102 -3.57 15.13 14.43
N PHE A 103 -3.61 16.01 13.43
CA PHE A 103 -2.53 16.21 12.46
C PHE A 103 -1.46 17.16 13.01
N ALA A 104 -1.85 18.16 13.80
CA ALA A 104 -0.90 19.04 14.49
C ALA A 104 0.03 18.26 15.42
N ALA A 105 -0.45 17.20 16.09
CA ALA A 105 0.37 16.29 16.91
C ALA A 105 1.49 15.59 16.12
N PHE A 106 1.41 15.58 14.78
CA PHE A 106 2.38 15.03 13.86
C PHE A 106 3.01 16.12 12.96
N TYR A 107 3.02 17.37 13.41
CA TYR A 107 3.62 18.53 12.71
C TYR A 107 3.07 18.77 11.31
N ILE A 108 1.78 18.45 11.12
CA ILE A 108 1.07 18.65 9.86
C ILE A 108 -0.03 19.69 10.06
N ASN A 109 0.01 20.75 9.24
CA ASN A 109 -1.05 21.74 9.17
C ASN A 109 -2.16 21.28 8.23
N ARG A 110 -3.37 21.14 8.78
CA ARG A 110 -4.60 21.08 7.97
C ARG A 110 -5.76 21.73 8.71
N PRO A 111 -6.78 22.22 7.99
CA PRO A 111 -8.05 22.56 8.59
C PRO A 111 -8.72 21.34 9.25
N LYS A 112 -9.51 21.61 10.29
CA LYS A 112 -10.38 20.61 10.94
C LYS A 112 -11.19 19.85 9.91
N ILE A 113 -11.21 18.53 10.06
CA ILE A 113 -11.88 17.65 9.12
C ILE A 113 -13.39 17.85 9.17
N ARG A 114 -14.00 18.03 8.00
CA ARG A 114 -15.45 18.04 7.80
C ARG A 114 -15.81 16.94 6.81
N ILE A 115 -16.07 15.74 7.32
CA ILE A 115 -16.55 14.62 6.49
C ILE A 115 -17.93 15.02 5.95
N GLN A 116 -18.03 15.20 4.63
CA GLN A 116 -19.29 15.57 3.98
C GLN A 116 -20.19 14.35 3.70
N LYS A 117 -19.58 13.16 3.57
CA LYS A 117 -20.27 11.91 3.27
C LYS A 117 -19.75 10.83 4.20
N GLU A 118 -20.67 10.11 4.85
CA GLU A 118 -20.31 8.96 5.65
C GLU A 118 -19.67 7.87 4.78
N GLY A 119 -18.63 7.22 5.31
CA GLY A 119 -18.00 6.10 4.66
C GLY A 119 -19.00 4.96 4.46
N LYS A 120 -18.92 4.26 3.32
CA LYS A 120 -19.76 3.08 3.07
C LYS A 120 -19.10 1.84 3.66
N ALA A 121 -19.89 1.03 4.37
CA ALA A 121 -19.44 -0.28 4.83
C ALA A 121 -19.06 -1.17 3.63
N VAL A 122 -17.97 -1.92 3.77
CA VAL A 122 -17.54 -2.89 2.75
C VAL A 122 -18.53 -4.05 2.68
N SER A 123 -19.01 -4.35 1.48
CA SER A 123 -19.76 -5.59 1.22
C SER A 123 -18.79 -6.76 1.11
N VAL A 124 -18.71 -7.59 2.16
CA VAL A 124 -17.80 -8.75 2.22
C VAL A 124 -18.10 -9.81 1.15
N ASN A 125 -19.35 -9.90 0.69
CA ASN A 125 -19.80 -10.87 -0.30
C ASN A 125 -19.71 -10.37 -1.75
N ALA A 126 -19.13 -9.18 -1.97
CA ALA A 126 -18.89 -8.69 -3.33
C ALA A 126 -17.73 -9.47 -3.97
N ARG A 127 -17.85 -9.82 -5.26
CA ARG A 127 -16.84 -10.63 -5.99
C ARG A 127 -15.42 -10.07 -5.88
N ALA A 128 -15.24 -8.74 -5.91
CA ALA A 128 -13.94 -8.10 -5.80
C ALA A 128 -13.35 -8.08 -4.37
N ASN A 129 -14.12 -8.48 -3.35
CA ASN A 129 -13.81 -8.28 -1.94
C ASN A 129 -13.38 -9.57 -1.21
N LEU A 130 -12.80 -10.53 -1.93
CA LEU A 130 -12.40 -11.82 -1.36
C LEU A 130 -11.50 -11.68 -0.12
N ARG A 131 -10.60 -10.69 -0.11
CA ARG A 131 -9.76 -10.40 1.06
C ARG A 131 -10.61 -10.06 2.29
N PHE A 132 -11.68 -9.29 2.14
CA PHE A 132 -12.57 -8.94 3.25
C PHE A 132 -13.39 -10.15 3.71
N LEU A 133 -13.88 -10.99 2.80
CA LEU A 133 -14.52 -12.27 3.13
C LEU A 133 -13.58 -13.16 3.95
N LEU A 134 -12.34 -13.34 3.50
CA LEU A 134 -11.38 -14.19 4.23
C LEU A 134 -11.01 -13.59 5.60
N ARG A 135 -10.96 -12.26 5.71
CA ARG A 135 -10.77 -11.59 7.00
C ARG A 135 -11.99 -11.72 7.91
N SER A 136 -13.20 -11.84 7.38
CA SER A 136 -14.39 -12.09 8.20
C SER A 136 -14.43 -13.52 8.74
N LEU A 137 -13.88 -14.47 7.97
CA LEU A 137 -13.81 -15.89 8.37
C LEU A 137 -12.64 -16.20 9.31
N PHE A 138 -11.45 -15.67 9.02
CA PHE A 138 -10.20 -16.03 9.73
C PHE A 138 -9.64 -14.91 10.60
N GLY A 139 -10.32 -13.76 10.67
CA GLY A 139 -9.81 -12.54 11.27
C GLY A 139 -8.81 -11.81 10.35
N ALA A 140 -8.64 -10.50 10.59
CA ALA A 140 -7.57 -9.74 9.96
C ALA A 140 -6.22 -10.25 10.46
N GLY A 141 -5.42 -10.86 9.58
CA GLY A 141 -4.12 -11.39 9.95
C GLY A 141 -3.53 -12.39 8.96
N ALA A 142 -2.42 -13.02 9.37
CA ALA A 142 -1.62 -13.89 8.52
C ALA A 142 -2.39 -15.10 7.96
N LYS A 143 -3.37 -15.65 8.70
CA LYS A 143 -4.21 -16.77 8.23
C LYS A 143 -5.05 -16.35 7.01
N SER A 144 -5.78 -15.25 7.12
CA SER A 144 -6.60 -14.74 6.01
C SER A 144 -5.78 -14.40 4.76
N GLU A 145 -4.59 -13.81 4.94
CA GLU A 145 -3.75 -13.42 3.81
C GLU A 145 -3.03 -14.61 3.17
N ALA A 146 -2.63 -15.61 3.97
CA ALA A 146 -2.04 -16.84 3.45
C ALA A 146 -3.06 -17.64 2.63
N ILE A 147 -4.30 -17.78 3.11
CA ILE A 147 -5.36 -18.44 2.32
C ILE A 147 -5.64 -17.66 1.04
N LEU A 148 -5.76 -16.32 1.12
CA LEU A 148 -5.97 -15.49 -0.06
C LEU A 148 -4.88 -15.72 -1.12
N TYR A 149 -3.61 -15.74 -0.70
CA TYR A 149 -2.50 -16.02 -1.61
C TYR A 149 -2.62 -17.41 -2.22
N LEU A 150 -2.87 -18.45 -1.43
CA LEU A 150 -2.93 -19.83 -1.90
C LEU A 150 -4.16 -20.12 -2.79
N LEU A 151 -5.22 -19.31 -2.71
CA LEU A 151 -6.37 -19.39 -3.62
C LEU A 151 -6.08 -18.84 -5.02
N THR A 152 -5.03 -18.03 -5.18
CA THR A 152 -4.67 -17.38 -6.44
C THR A 152 -3.34 -17.86 -7.01
N HIS A 153 -2.64 -18.76 -6.31
CA HIS A 153 -1.35 -19.33 -6.70
C HIS A 153 -1.37 -20.85 -6.54
N GLU A 154 -0.52 -21.57 -7.27
CA GLU A 154 -0.41 -23.03 -7.15
C GLU A 154 0.14 -23.50 -5.79
N GLY A 155 0.79 -22.60 -5.06
CA GLY A 155 1.44 -22.85 -3.79
C GLY A 155 2.44 -21.73 -3.48
N GLY A 156 3.06 -21.78 -2.30
CA GLY A 156 4.07 -20.81 -1.93
C GLY A 156 4.87 -21.20 -0.70
N ARG A 157 6.09 -20.65 -0.63
CA ARG A 157 6.93 -20.73 0.56
C ARG A 157 6.53 -19.62 1.54
N PRO A 158 6.72 -19.80 2.86
CA PRO A 158 6.34 -18.78 3.84
C PRO A 158 6.92 -17.40 3.57
N ARG A 159 8.16 -17.32 3.08
CA ARG A 159 8.82 -16.05 2.75
C ARG A 159 8.26 -15.38 1.50
N GLU A 160 8.00 -16.14 0.45
CA GLU A 160 7.37 -15.63 -0.79
C GLU A 160 5.98 -15.06 -0.49
N ILE A 161 5.18 -15.84 0.24
CA ILE A 161 3.84 -15.42 0.67
C ILE A 161 3.94 -14.14 1.50
N ALA A 162 4.85 -14.09 2.47
CA ALA A 162 5.04 -12.93 3.32
C ALA A 162 5.44 -11.66 2.55
N ASP A 163 6.32 -11.80 1.55
CA ASP A 163 6.76 -10.69 0.72
C ASP A 163 5.60 -10.14 -0.14
N ASP A 164 4.73 -11.01 -0.67
CA ASP A 164 3.59 -10.60 -1.50
C ASP A 164 2.39 -10.08 -0.72
N VAL A 165 2.15 -10.60 0.49
CA VAL A 165 1.09 -10.09 1.37
C VAL A 165 1.57 -8.94 2.27
N GLY A 166 2.87 -8.65 2.29
CA GLY A 166 3.49 -7.56 3.07
C GLY A 166 3.48 -7.78 4.57
N MET A 167 3.63 -9.02 5.01
CA MET A 167 3.63 -9.39 6.42
C MET A 167 4.99 -9.90 6.88
N PHE A 168 5.19 -9.99 8.20
CA PHE A 168 6.40 -10.59 8.74
C PHE A 168 6.41 -12.10 8.50
N TRP A 169 7.51 -12.62 7.96
CA TRP A 169 7.57 -14.00 7.49
C TRP A 169 7.33 -15.05 8.59
N LEU A 170 7.75 -14.81 9.83
CA LEU A 170 7.48 -15.73 10.95
C LEU A 170 5.98 -15.80 11.26
N SER A 171 5.25 -14.69 11.16
CA SER A 171 3.80 -14.68 11.35
C SER A 171 3.08 -15.49 10.27
N VAL A 172 3.54 -15.39 9.02
CA VAL A 172 3.02 -16.20 7.91
C VAL A 172 3.39 -17.67 8.08
N HIS A 173 4.63 -17.96 8.49
CA HIS A 173 5.06 -19.33 8.76
C HIS A 173 4.23 -20.00 9.85
N GLN A 174 4.02 -19.33 10.98
CA GLN A 174 3.18 -19.84 12.06
C GLN A 174 1.73 -20.04 11.61
N ALA A 175 1.17 -19.10 10.83
CA ALA A 175 -0.17 -19.23 10.29
C ALA A 175 -0.30 -20.44 9.35
N LEU A 176 0.70 -20.69 8.49
CA LEU A 176 0.72 -21.85 7.59
C LEU A 176 0.86 -23.18 8.36
N LEU A 177 1.66 -23.22 9.42
CA LEU A 177 1.74 -24.38 10.32
C LEU A 177 0.41 -24.66 11.02
N ASP A 178 -0.25 -23.62 11.53
CA ASP A 178 -1.57 -23.77 12.15
C ASP A 178 -2.61 -24.25 11.14
N LEU A 179 -2.61 -23.68 9.94
CA LEU A 179 -3.55 -24.04 8.87
C LEU A 179 -3.28 -25.47 8.37
N SER A 180 -2.03 -25.93 8.32
CA SER A 180 -1.73 -27.28 7.83
C SER A 180 -2.21 -28.38 8.77
N ARG A 181 -2.31 -28.09 10.08
CA ARG A 181 -2.91 -29.02 11.06
C ARG A 181 -4.39 -29.32 10.78
N SER A 182 -5.09 -28.47 10.05
CA SER A 182 -6.49 -28.73 9.65
C SER A 182 -6.63 -29.78 8.54
N GLY A 183 -5.53 -30.09 7.82
CA GLY A 183 -5.56 -30.92 6.61
C GLY A 183 -6.14 -30.21 5.37
N LEU A 184 -6.62 -28.97 5.49
CA LEU A 184 -7.14 -28.18 4.35
C LEU A 184 -6.05 -27.39 3.61
N VAL A 185 -4.93 -27.13 4.29
CA VAL A 185 -3.68 -26.65 3.70
C VAL A 185 -2.67 -27.78 3.82
N LEU A 186 -2.01 -28.10 2.71
CA LEU A 186 -1.11 -29.23 2.60
C LEU A 186 0.31 -28.75 2.33
N THR A 187 1.29 -29.59 2.65
CA THR A 187 2.69 -29.36 2.31
C THR A 187 3.13 -30.32 1.24
N ARG A 188 3.95 -29.86 0.30
CA ARG A 188 4.63 -30.73 -0.68
C ARG A 188 6.10 -30.35 -0.79
N SER A 189 6.93 -31.33 -1.15
CA SER A 189 8.33 -31.09 -1.48
C SER A 189 8.44 -30.70 -2.95
N LYS A 190 9.02 -29.52 -3.23
CA LYS A 190 9.41 -29.09 -4.57
C LYS A 190 10.93 -28.97 -4.60
N GLY A 191 11.60 -30.04 -5.04
CA GLY A 191 13.04 -30.21 -4.90
C GLY A 191 13.46 -30.29 -3.42
N LYS A 192 14.42 -29.47 -3.00
CA LYS A 192 14.91 -29.40 -1.60
C LYS A 192 14.07 -28.49 -0.68
N LYS A 193 12.94 -27.97 -1.16
CA LYS A 193 12.15 -26.94 -0.46
C LYS A 193 10.72 -27.41 -0.20
N VAL A 194 10.17 -27.01 0.95
CA VAL A 194 8.77 -27.26 1.33
C VAL A 194 7.91 -26.08 0.87
N GLU A 195 6.85 -26.39 0.14
CA GLU A 195 5.80 -25.44 -0.26
C GLU A 195 4.47 -25.80 0.41
N TYR A 196 3.70 -24.77 0.74
CA TYR A 196 2.32 -24.90 1.19
C TYR A 196 1.38 -24.69 0.00
N TRP A 197 0.29 -25.45 -0.05
CA TRP A 197 -0.72 -25.37 -1.10
C TRP A 197 -2.09 -25.80 -0.58
N LEU A 198 -3.16 -25.52 -1.33
CA LEU A 198 -4.52 -25.97 -1.03
C LEU A 198 -5.24 -26.42 -2.30
N SER A 199 -6.31 -27.19 -2.14
CA SER A 199 -7.18 -27.56 -3.26
C SER A 199 -8.10 -26.38 -3.60
N GLN A 200 -7.72 -25.58 -4.59
CA GLN A 200 -8.52 -24.43 -5.03
C GLN A 200 -9.98 -24.81 -5.36
N PRO A 201 -10.28 -25.91 -6.10
CA PRO A 201 -11.67 -26.27 -6.38
C PRO A 201 -12.51 -26.47 -5.11
N LYS A 202 -12.02 -27.25 -4.14
CA LYS A 202 -12.73 -27.49 -2.87
C LYS A 202 -12.97 -26.20 -2.09
N TRP A 203 -11.99 -25.29 -2.10
CA TRP A 203 -12.13 -24.01 -1.44
C TRP A 203 -13.08 -23.07 -2.17
N TRP A 204 -13.08 -23.07 -3.51
CA TRP A 204 -14.03 -22.29 -4.28
C TRP A 204 -15.46 -22.79 -4.10
N ASP A 205 -15.67 -24.11 -4.03
CA ASP A 205 -16.98 -24.68 -3.73
C ASP A 205 -17.47 -24.28 -2.32
N PHE A 206 -16.56 -24.27 -1.33
CA PHE A 206 -16.86 -23.77 0.01
C PHE A 206 -17.23 -22.27 0.01
N LEU A 207 -16.50 -21.46 -0.75
CA LEU A 207 -16.72 -20.01 -0.86
C LEU A 207 -17.86 -19.63 -1.83
N ALA A 208 -18.35 -20.55 -2.67
CA ALA A 208 -19.36 -20.30 -3.70
C ALA A 208 -20.70 -19.85 -3.12
N SER A 209 -21.00 -20.25 -1.88
CA SER A 209 -22.13 -19.74 -1.09
C SER A 209 -22.14 -18.20 -0.93
N ALA A 210 -21.00 -17.53 -1.17
CA ALA A 210 -20.82 -16.09 -1.11
C ALA A 210 -20.73 -15.40 -2.49
N ASN A 211 -21.39 -15.93 -3.54
CA ASN A 211 -21.46 -15.38 -4.92
C ASN A 211 -20.17 -15.48 -5.77
N TYR A 212 -19.30 -16.44 -5.46
CA TYR A 212 -18.13 -16.75 -6.29
C TYR A 212 -18.44 -17.90 -7.26
N GLU A 213 -18.36 -17.64 -8.57
CA GLU A 213 -18.43 -18.69 -9.58
C GLU A 213 -17.07 -19.38 -9.69
N SER A 214 -17.05 -20.70 -9.46
CA SER A 214 -15.84 -21.55 -9.56
C SER A 214 -15.15 -21.46 -10.94
N SER A 215 -15.89 -21.06 -11.99
CA SER A 215 -15.42 -20.98 -13.37
C SER A 215 -14.44 -19.83 -13.65
N LYS A 216 -14.39 -18.78 -12.81
CA LYS A 216 -13.51 -17.60 -13.01
C LYS A 216 -12.95 -17.10 -11.68
N PRO A 217 -11.90 -17.75 -11.13
CA PRO A 217 -11.28 -17.28 -9.90
C PRO A 217 -10.68 -15.87 -10.09
N PRO A 218 -10.71 -15.03 -9.05
CA PRO A 218 -10.08 -13.72 -9.09
C PRO A 218 -8.57 -13.85 -9.29
N LYS A 219 -7.99 -12.92 -10.04
CA LYS A 219 -6.54 -12.83 -10.22
C LYS A 219 -5.90 -12.10 -9.05
N TRP A 220 -4.72 -12.57 -8.65
CA TRP A 220 -3.89 -11.85 -7.70
C TRP A 220 -3.42 -10.53 -8.30
N ILE A 221 -3.56 -9.45 -7.54
CA ILE A 221 -2.96 -8.16 -7.86
C ILE A 221 -2.00 -7.80 -6.74
N ASN A 222 -0.71 -7.71 -7.05
CA ASN A 222 0.32 -7.35 -6.08
C ASN A 222 0.32 -5.82 -5.85
N TRP A 223 -0.68 -5.34 -5.11
CA TRP A 223 -0.83 -3.91 -4.79
C TRP A 223 0.39 -3.31 -4.07
N LEU A 224 1.15 -4.12 -3.33
CA LEU A 224 2.37 -3.64 -2.68
C LEU A 224 3.45 -3.32 -3.70
N ALA A 225 3.65 -4.19 -4.69
CA ALA A 225 4.60 -3.96 -5.76
C ALA A 225 4.16 -2.79 -6.65
N ILE A 226 2.87 -2.72 -7.02
CA ILE A 226 2.32 -1.57 -7.78
C ILE A 226 2.55 -0.26 -7.01
N TYR A 227 2.21 -0.22 -5.72
CA TYR A 227 2.38 0.99 -4.93
C TYR A 227 3.86 1.35 -4.75
N SER A 228 4.74 0.35 -4.57
CA SER A 228 6.18 0.55 -4.50
C SER A 228 6.71 1.16 -5.79
N ALA A 229 6.34 0.62 -6.95
CA ALA A 229 6.71 1.15 -8.26
C ALA A 229 6.24 2.60 -8.42
N LEU A 230 4.96 2.88 -8.19
CA LEU A 230 4.40 4.21 -8.34
C LEU A 230 5.00 5.21 -7.33
N SER A 231 5.27 4.78 -6.10
CA SER A 231 5.90 5.62 -5.08
C SER A 231 7.35 5.94 -5.43
N THR A 232 8.11 4.99 -5.98
CA THR A 232 9.48 5.22 -6.44
C THR A 232 9.47 6.22 -7.59
N ALA A 233 8.67 5.98 -8.63
CA ALA A 233 8.54 6.88 -9.77
C ALA A 233 8.16 8.31 -9.33
N TRP A 234 7.18 8.43 -8.42
CA TRP A 234 6.75 9.72 -7.89
C TRP A 234 7.85 10.45 -7.13
N LYS A 235 8.56 9.75 -6.22
CA LYS A 235 9.67 10.34 -5.45
C LYS A 235 10.78 10.83 -6.37
N THR A 236 11.13 10.07 -7.40
CA THR A 236 12.13 10.48 -8.38
C THR A 236 11.72 11.75 -9.12
N VAL A 237 10.47 11.85 -9.56
CA VAL A 237 9.95 13.06 -10.22
C VAL A 237 9.98 14.26 -9.27
N ASP A 238 9.50 14.10 -8.03
CA ASP A 238 9.53 15.16 -7.02
C ASP A 238 10.98 15.63 -6.75
N GLU A 239 11.94 14.71 -6.62
CA GLU A 239 13.35 15.04 -6.42
C GLU A 239 13.97 15.80 -7.60
N LEU A 240 13.63 15.41 -8.83
CA LEU A 240 14.11 16.07 -10.04
C LEU A 240 13.51 17.47 -10.21
N ALA A 241 12.26 17.69 -9.76
CA ALA A 241 11.60 18.99 -9.82
C ALA A 241 12.17 20.00 -8.80
N LEU A 242 12.69 19.54 -7.66
CA LEU A 242 13.13 20.40 -6.56
C LEU A 242 14.42 21.20 -6.84
N ARG A 243 15.28 20.75 -7.77
CA ARG A 243 16.56 21.40 -8.06
C ARG A 243 16.90 21.33 -9.54
N PRO A 244 17.62 22.32 -10.09
CA PRO A 244 18.22 22.17 -11.41
C PRO A 244 19.21 21.00 -11.38
N HIS A 245 19.02 20.05 -12.29
CA HIS A 245 19.94 18.94 -12.52
C HIS A 245 20.52 19.07 -13.93
N SER A 246 21.76 18.60 -14.14
CA SER A 246 22.25 18.42 -15.51
C SER A 246 21.48 17.30 -16.20
N ASP A 247 21.38 17.34 -17.53
CA ASP A 247 20.68 16.32 -18.32
C ASP A 247 21.20 14.90 -18.03
N TYR A 248 22.51 14.78 -17.81
CA TYR A 248 23.15 13.54 -17.39
C TYR A 248 22.65 13.03 -16.03
N MET A 249 22.60 13.89 -15.00
CA MET A 249 22.11 13.52 -13.67
C MET A 249 20.64 13.13 -13.71
N THR A 250 19.83 13.85 -14.49
CA THR A 250 18.41 13.52 -14.70
C THR A 250 18.25 12.15 -15.33
N SER A 251 19.00 11.86 -16.39
CA SER A 251 18.97 10.56 -17.07
C SER A 251 19.41 9.43 -16.15
N SER A 252 20.51 9.61 -15.41
CA SER A 252 21.03 8.60 -14.48
C SER A 252 20.01 8.26 -13.39
N LYS A 253 19.45 9.28 -12.72
CA LYS A 253 18.44 9.08 -11.66
C LYS A 253 17.17 8.39 -12.16
N LEU A 254 16.71 8.76 -13.36
CA LEU A 254 15.56 8.12 -14.00
C LEU A 254 15.86 6.65 -14.32
N GLN A 255 17.06 6.34 -14.81
CA GLN A 255 17.45 4.97 -15.11
C GLN A 255 17.44 4.09 -13.85
N ASP A 256 18.09 4.52 -12.77
CA ASP A 256 18.14 3.78 -11.50
C ASP A 256 16.72 3.54 -10.95
N SER A 257 15.86 4.55 -11.05
CA SER A 257 14.49 4.47 -10.57
C SER A 257 13.63 3.54 -11.43
N LEU A 258 13.80 3.56 -12.75
CA LEU A 258 13.05 2.73 -13.69
C LEU A 258 13.40 1.25 -13.55
N GLU A 259 14.63 0.91 -13.19
CA GLU A 259 15.00 -0.48 -12.89
C GLU A 259 14.17 -1.03 -11.72
N ILE A 260 14.04 -0.26 -10.64
CA ILE A 260 13.21 -0.61 -9.48
C ILE A 260 11.73 -0.68 -9.88
N VAL A 261 11.23 0.33 -10.60
CA VAL A 261 9.84 0.40 -11.07
C VAL A 261 9.50 -0.81 -11.95
N GLY A 262 10.41 -1.19 -12.84
CA GLY A 262 10.26 -2.35 -13.71
C GLY A 262 10.21 -3.66 -12.96
N HIS A 263 11.16 -3.87 -12.06
CA HIS A 263 11.15 -5.06 -11.22
C HIS A 263 9.83 -5.20 -10.44
N GLU A 264 9.33 -4.12 -9.85
CA GLU A 264 8.08 -4.14 -9.08
C GLU A 264 6.84 -4.31 -9.96
N PHE A 265 6.77 -3.70 -11.15
CA PHE A 265 5.68 -3.95 -12.09
C PHE A 265 5.68 -5.38 -12.63
N ALA A 266 6.85 -5.95 -12.93
CA ALA A 266 6.99 -7.35 -13.32
C ALA A 266 6.51 -8.28 -12.20
N ARG A 267 6.86 -7.99 -10.94
CA ARG A 267 6.32 -8.70 -9.76
C ARG A 267 4.81 -8.58 -9.60
N ALA A 268 4.20 -7.50 -10.10
CA ALA A 268 2.76 -7.33 -10.14
C ALA A 268 2.08 -7.97 -11.36
N GLY A 269 2.85 -8.60 -12.26
CA GLY A 269 2.34 -9.30 -13.45
C GLY A 269 2.13 -8.40 -14.66
N TYR A 270 2.71 -7.19 -14.68
CA TYR A 270 2.69 -6.31 -15.85
C TYR A 270 3.82 -6.67 -16.83
N ASP A 271 3.59 -6.45 -18.12
CA ASP A 271 4.62 -6.59 -19.14
C ASP A 271 5.60 -5.42 -19.08
N THR A 272 6.87 -5.72 -18.79
CA THR A 272 7.95 -4.74 -18.70
C THR A 272 8.95 -4.85 -19.85
N SER A 273 8.63 -5.61 -20.90
CA SER A 273 9.51 -5.80 -22.07
C SER A 273 9.85 -4.50 -22.80
N ARG A 274 8.99 -3.48 -22.67
CA ARG A 274 9.12 -2.15 -23.30
C ARG A 274 9.91 -1.14 -22.47
N MET A 275 10.48 -1.56 -21.34
CA MET A 275 11.30 -0.69 -20.50
C MET A 275 12.50 -0.12 -21.27
N PRO A 276 12.82 1.18 -21.14
CA PRO A 276 14.07 1.71 -21.69
C PRO A 276 15.28 0.94 -21.15
N ARG A 277 16.20 0.60 -22.06
CA ARG A 277 17.43 -0.13 -21.70
C ARG A 277 18.50 0.83 -21.20
N PRO A 278 19.40 0.36 -20.32
CA PRO A 278 20.63 1.07 -19.98
C PRO A 278 21.43 1.47 -21.23
N GLY A 279 22.06 2.66 -21.19
CA GLY A 279 22.98 3.12 -22.23
C GLY A 279 22.35 3.85 -23.43
N LEU A 280 21.05 4.16 -23.37
CA LEU A 280 20.41 5.05 -24.34
C LEU A 280 20.83 6.52 -24.12
N PRO A 281 20.86 7.36 -25.17
CA PRO A 281 21.05 8.81 -25.02
C PRO A 281 19.99 9.42 -24.06
N PRO A 282 20.35 10.44 -23.25
CA PRO A 282 19.48 11.01 -22.22
C PRO A 282 18.07 11.40 -22.70
N ASP A 283 17.97 12.05 -23.84
CA ASP A 283 16.74 12.54 -24.44
C ASP A 283 15.84 11.38 -24.92
N VAL A 284 16.44 10.33 -25.48
CA VAL A 284 15.74 9.12 -25.93
C VAL A 284 15.25 8.32 -24.73
N HIS A 285 16.10 8.17 -23.70
CA HIS A 285 15.76 7.46 -22.48
C HIS A 285 14.56 8.10 -21.77
N GLN A 286 14.55 9.43 -21.62
CA GLN A 286 13.43 10.18 -21.02
C GLN A 286 12.12 9.97 -21.78
N LYS A 287 12.13 10.08 -23.12
CA LYS A 287 10.93 9.86 -23.95
C LYS A 287 10.39 8.44 -23.80
N MET A 288 11.26 7.44 -23.83
CA MET A 288 10.86 6.03 -23.66
C MET A 288 10.32 5.75 -22.25
N ALA A 289 10.92 6.36 -21.22
CA ALA A 289 10.43 6.27 -19.85
C ALA A 289 9.02 6.83 -19.68
N LEU A 290 8.75 8.02 -20.21
CA LEU A 290 7.44 8.64 -20.17
C LEU A 290 6.39 7.81 -20.91
N ARG A 291 6.75 7.30 -22.10
CA ARG A 291 5.88 6.41 -22.86
C ARG A 291 5.55 5.13 -22.08
N PHE A 292 6.55 4.48 -21.50
CA PHE A 292 6.36 3.28 -20.68
C PHE A 292 5.42 3.54 -19.49
N LEU A 293 5.63 4.64 -18.77
CA LEU A 293 4.76 5.02 -17.65
C LEU A 293 3.35 5.37 -18.11
N GLY A 294 3.19 6.06 -19.24
CA GLY A 294 1.88 6.35 -19.85
C GLY A 294 1.12 5.08 -20.21
N GLU A 295 1.79 4.14 -20.90
CA GLU A 295 1.23 2.84 -21.29
C GLU A 295 0.78 2.02 -20.06
N ILE A 296 1.58 1.98 -18.98
CA ILE A 296 1.23 1.22 -17.77
C ILE A 296 0.11 1.86 -16.96
N ILE A 297 0.10 3.20 -16.84
CA ILE A 297 -0.89 3.93 -16.04
C ILE A 297 -2.20 4.10 -16.81
N GLY A 298 -2.21 3.79 -18.11
CA GLY A 298 -3.37 3.97 -18.99
C GLY A 298 -3.62 5.44 -19.34
N VAL A 299 -2.57 6.27 -19.28
CA VAL A 299 -2.61 7.62 -19.81
C VAL A 299 -2.15 7.50 -21.26
N GLU A 300 -3.10 7.41 -22.20
CA GLU A 300 -2.78 7.56 -23.61
C GLU A 300 -2.06 8.90 -23.78
N SER A 301 -0.78 8.82 -24.17
CA SER A 301 0.03 9.98 -24.49
C SER A 301 -0.57 10.68 -25.70
N VAL A 302 -1.23 11.82 -25.46
CA VAL A 302 -1.57 12.82 -26.48
C VAL A 302 -0.30 13.46 -27.01
#